data_AF-A0A6I2GXW5-F1
#
_entry.id   AF-A0A6I2GXW5-F1
#
_cell.length_a   1.000
_cell.length_b   1.000
_cell.length_c   1.000
_cell.angle_alpha   90.00
_cell.angle_beta   90.00
_cell.angle_gamma   90.00
#
_symmetry.space_group_name_H-M   'P 1'
#
loop_
_entity.id
_entity.type
_entity.pdbx_description
1 polymer ?
#
loop_
_entity_poly.entity_id
_entity_poly.type
_entity_poly.pdbx_seq_one_letter_code
_entity_poly.pdbx_strand_id
1 'polypeptide(L)'
;MKPFALLLLPTLALATAPARAPAPRAAALLVALDPQAEGLVPRMEADLSRALGTYDELQVRTPEALYGQPVDPGAQAALERAKGAYADALSAFVAKKPGRAEERVRASLQEVPAAAAAMRGCTPLCDATALLAGMLLERGEPDDAKHALLDLMALDPTYALSPQRFRRELLALRAEVGTSHAAALRGSATVVARPAGARVYLDGEALGYAPVSIPALAVGAHLVRVERPGFRTEGQLLQAGADEQTVTVALTATPAYSAARAKLDAVVRELGKEAPSPAAVALGKSLGLERALLGSVRTLPDGAGSELALALYELGSGKRLALRRMKLQGDEFGQLQGELERLVNHLFAEAAGGSARAVQSSDPLDHTQGTEEWSGEDRGGKSRQAEKKRKATDPLDTVSGTEDW
;
A
#
# COMPACT_ATOMS: atom_id res chain seq x y z
N MET A 1 -83.89 -12.57 4.80
CA MET A 1 -82.55 -13.14 5.04
C MET A 1 -81.92 -13.35 3.67
N LYS A 2 -80.85 -12.71 3.17
CA LYS A 2 -79.73 -11.88 3.67
C LYS A 2 -79.38 -10.85 2.56
N PRO A 3 -78.81 -9.68 2.85
CA PRO A 3 -78.28 -8.78 1.83
C PRO A 3 -76.83 -9.16 1.45
N PHE A 4 -76.50 -9.03 0.17
CA PHE A 4 -75.14 -9.17 -0.36
C PHE A 4 -74.42 -7.82 -0.22
N ALA A 5 -73.33 -7.81 0.57
CA ALA A 5 -72.42 -6.68 0.66
C ALA A 5 -71.34 -6.80 -0.43
N LEU A 6 -71.34 -5.88 -1.39
CA LEU A 6 -70.24 -5.70 -2.34
C LEU A 6 -69.18 -4.80 -1.67
N LEU A 7 -68.02 -5.36 -1.35
CA LEU A 7 -66.85 -4.64 -0.88
C LEU A 7 -66.10 -4.02 -2.07
N LEU A 8 -66.10 -2.69 -2.15
CA LEU A 8 -65.20 -1.90 -3.00
C LEU A 8 -63.82 -1.84 -2.32
N LEU A 9 -62.82 -2.51 -2.89
CA LEU A 9 -61.42 -2.33 -2.51
C LEU A 9 -60.80 -1.19 -3.33
N PRO A 10 -60.10 -0.24 -2.70
CA PRO A 10 -59.38 0.80 -3.42
C PRO A 10 -58.10 0.20 -4.02
N THR A 11 -57.93 0.34 -5.33
CA THR A 11 -56.69 0.02 -6.03
C THR A 11 -55.61 1.02 -5.62
N LEU A 12 -54.75 0.64 -4.67
CA LEU A 12 -53.50 1.35 -4.41
C LEU A 12 -52.58 1.18 -5.62
N ALA A 13 -52.36 2.26 -6.37
CA ALA A 13 -51.29 2.36 -7.35
C ALA A 13 -49.95 2.42 -6.60
N LEU A 14 -49.23 1.30 -6.54
CA LEU A 14 -47.82 1.26 -6.18
C LEU A 14 -47.04 2.01 -7.27
N ALA A 15 -46.69 3.27 -7.01
CA ALA A 15 -45.70 3.98 -7.78
C ALA A 15 -44.36 3.24 -7.62
N THR A 16 -43.98 2.45 -8.63
CA THR A 16 -42.64 1.89 -8.72
C THR A 16 -41.65 3.05 -8.79
N ALA A 17 -40.86 3.24 -7.74
CA ALA A 17 -39.78 4.22 -7.76
C ALA A 17 -38.90 3.96 -9.00
N PRO A 18 -38.53 5.01 -9.77
CA PRO A 18 -37.68 4.82 -10.93
C PRO A 18 -36.38 4.17 -10.47
N ALA A 19 -35.93 3.14 -11.20
CA ALA A 19 -34.65 2.48 -10.93
C ALA A 19 -33.56 3.55 -10.87
N ARG A 20 -32.93 3.71 -9.69
CA ARG A 20 -31.85 4.67 -9.48
C ARG A 20 -30.76 4.34 -10.51
N ALA A 21 -30.41 5.31 -11.35
CA ALA A 21 -29.34 5.14 -12.33
C ALA A 21 -28.08 4.63 -11.60
N PRO A 22 -27.31 3.70 -12.21
CA PRO A 22 -26.11 3.18 -11.57
C PRO A 22 -25.16 4.33 -11.24
N ALA A 23 -24.62 4.32 -10.03
CA ALA A 23 -23.65 5.29 -9.56
C ALA A 23 -22.48 5.42 -10.56
N PRO A 24 -22.06 6.64 -10.94
CA PRO A 24 -20.98 6.84 -11.91
C PRO A 24 -19.68 6.21 -11.42
N ARG A 25 -18.96 5.57 -12.34
CA ARG A 25 -17.64 4.99 -12.08
C ARG A 25 -16.62 6.10 -12.01
N ALA A 26 -15.83 6.07 -10.94
CA ALA A 26 -14.83 7.09 -10.63
C ALA A 26 -13.47 6.47 -10.36
N ALA A 27 -12.41 7.18 -10.70
CA ALA A 27 -11.05 6.78 -10.38
C ALA A 27 -10.20 8.01 -10.04
N ALA A 28 -9.10 7.80 -9.30
CA ALA A 28 -8.06 8.79 -9.11
C ALA A 28 -6.80 8.36 -9.86
N LEU A 29 -6.33 9.19 -10.79
CA LEU A 29 -5.21 8.89 -11.68
C LEU A 29 -4.24 10.08 -11.72
N LEU A 30 -2.97 9.80 -11.47
CA LEU A 30 -1.91 10.79 -11.36
C LEU A 30 -0.77 10.52 -12.34
N VAL A 31 -0.13 11.61 -12.77
CA VAL A 31 1.04 11.58 -13.63
C VAL A 31 2.22 12.21 -12.90
N ALA A 32 3.28 11.44 -12.66
CA ALA A 32 4.56 11.99 -12.24
C ALA A 32 5.20 12.76 -13.40
N LEU A 33 5.58 14.02 -13.15
CA LEU A 33 6.23 14.91 -14.13
C LEU A 33 7.76 14.79 -14.13
N ASP A 34 8.32 14.18 -13.09
CA ASP A 34 9.75 13.92 -12.93
C ASP A 34 9.99 12.54 -12.29
N PRO A 35 11.18 11.96 -12.46
CA PRO A 35 11.50 10.63 -11.93
C PRO A 35 11.40 10.53 -10.40
N GLN A 36 11.65 11.62 -9.66
CA GLN A 36 11.60 11.61 -8.19
C GLN A 36 10.17 11.48 -7.67
N ALA A 37 9.19 12.02 -8.41
CA ALA A 37 7.76 11.90 -8.07
C ALA A 37 7.15 10.53 -8.42
N GLU A 38 7.82 9.68 -9.21
CA GLU A 38 7.25 8.38 -9.64
C GLU A 38 6.89 7.45 -8.48
N GLY A 39 7.68 7.50 -7.40
CA GLY A 39 7.45 6.67 -6.22
C GLY A 39 6.21 7.07 -5.40
N LEU A 40 5.84 8.36 -5.45
CA LEU A 40 4.72 8.91 -4.68
C LEU A 40 3.37 8.57 -5.30
N VAL A 41 3.31 8.51 -6.63
CA VAL A 41 2.06 8.39 -7.40
C VAL A 41 1.21 7.17 -6.97
N PRO A 42 1.72 5.93 -6.95
CA PRO A 42 0.87 4.76 -6.64
C PRO A 42 0.31 4.77 -5.22
N ARG A 43 1.03 5.38 -4.28
CA ARG A 43 0.55 5.57 -2.90
C ARG A 43 -0.55 6.62 -2.85
N MET A 44 -0.32 7.79 -3.47
CA MET A 44 -1.31 8.86 -3.54
C MET A 44 -2.59 8.42 -4.27
N GLU A 45 -2.49 7.65 -5.36
CA GLU A 45 -3.66 7.09 -6.05
C GLU A 45 -4.46 6.13 -5.17
N ALA A 46 -3.78 5.32 -4.34
CA ALA A 46 -4.45 4.44 -3.39
C ALA A 46 -5.21 5.24 -2.31
N ASP A 47 -4.57 6.28 -1.76
CA ASP A 47 -5.19 7.14 -0.74
C ASP A 47 -6.35 7.97 -1.32
N LEU A 48 -6.19 8.52 -2.52
CA LEU A 48 -7.27 9.21 -3.24
C LEU A 48 -8.43 8.26 -3.59
N SER A 49 -8.13 7.01 -3.97
CA SER A 49 -9.17 5.99 -4.22
C SER A 49 -9.94 5.67 -2.94
N ARG A 50 -9.25 5.59 -1.79
CA ARG A 50 -9.89 5.42 -0.48
C ARG A 50 -10.79 6.60 -0.13
N ALA A 51 -10.29 7.83 -0.34
CA ALA A 51 -11.06 9.05 -0.13
C ALA A 51 -12.31 9.09 -1.02
N LEU A 52 -12.21 8.74 -2.31
CA LEU A 52 -13.36 8.61 -3.21
C LEU A 52 -14.35 7.53 -2.73
N GLY A 53 -13.87 6.48 -2.09
CA GLY A 53 -14.69 5.39 -1.55
C GLY A 53 -15.60 5.81 -0.40
N THR A 54 -15.39 6.98 0.20
CA THR A 54 -16.28 7.55 1.22
C THR A 54 -17.58 8.12 0.63
N TYR A 55 -17.67 8.25 -0.70
CA TYR A 55 -18.84 8.78 -1.39
C TYR A 55 -19.68 7.64 -1.96
N ASP A 56 -20.79 7.30 -1.28
CA ASP A 56 -21.71 6.21 -1.67
C ASP A 56 -22.31 6.36 -3.09
N GLU A 57 -22.32 7.59 -3.62
CA GLU A 57 -22.81 7.92 -4.96
C GLU A 57 -21.81 7.53 -6.07
N LEU A 58 -20.62 6.99 -5.76
CA LEU A 58 -19.56 6.66 -6.73
C LEU A 58 -19.22 5.16 -6.72
N GLN A 59 -19.00 4.60 -7.90
CA GLN A 59 -18.38 3.29 -8.05
C GLN A 59 -16.88 3.44 -8.27
N VAL A 60 -16.09 3.36 -7.20
CA VAL A 60 -14.63 3.57 -7.29
C VAL A 60 -13.95 2.41 -8.00
N ARG A 61 -13.14 2.73 -9.01
CA ARG A 61 -12.26 1.83 -9.74
C ARG A 61 -10.82 2.17 -9.40
N THR A 62 -10.15 1.28 -8.68
CA THR A 62 -8.74 1.47 -8.33
C THR A 62 -7.84 1.27 -9.56
N PRO A 63 -6.60 1.80 -9.55
CA PRO A 63 -5.64 1.54 -10.62
C PRO A 63 -5.46 0.05 -10.92
N GLU A 64 -5.52 -0.83 -9.92
CA GLU A 64 -5.43 -2.28 -10.08
C GLU A 64 -6.63 -2.84 -10.85
N ALA A 65 -7.84 -2.34 -10.57
CA ALA A 65 -9.06 -2.74 -11.26
C ALA A 65 -9.17 -2.18 -12.69
N LEU A 66 -8.39 -1.15 -13.02
CA LEU A 66 -8.34 -0.52 -14.34
C LEU A 66 -7.25 -1.12 -15.23
N TYR A 67 -6.06 -1.32 -14.68
CA TYR A 67 -4.88 -1.72 -15.45
C TYR A 67 -4.49 -3.19 -15.24
N GLY A 68 -4.98 -3.81 -14.17
CA GLY A 68 -4.55 -5.13 -13.76
C GLY A 68 -3.09 -5.18 -13.29
N GLN A 69 -2.68 -6.39 -12.89
CA GLN A 69 -1.31 -6.75 -12.55
C GLN A 69 -1.09 -8.15 -13.12
N PRO A 70 -0.97 -8.29 -14.45
CA PRO A 70 -0.88 -9.60 -15.06
C PRO A 70 0.43 -10.26 -14.62
N VAL A 71 0.31 -11.48 -14.12
CA VAL A 71 1.44 -12.38 -13.93
C VAL A 71 1.90 -12.85 -15.30
N ASP A 72 3.22 -12.98 -15.50
CA ASP A 72 3.76 -13.51 -16.73
C ASP A 72 3.26 -14.96 -16.97
N PRO A 73 2.73 -15.30 -18.17
CA PRO A 73 2.26 -16.65 -18.46
C PRO A 73 3.33 -17.73 -18.29
N GLY A 74 4.60 -17.39 -18.54
CA GLY A 74 5.74 -18.28 -18.30
C GLY A 74 5.94 -18.55 -16.82
N ALA A 75 5.83 -17.51 -15.97
CA ALA A 75 5.88 -17.67 -14.52
C ALA A 75 4.72 -18.52 -13.99
N GLN A 76 3.51 -18.33 -14.50
CA GLN A 76 2.37 -19.16 -14.14
C GLN A 76 2.58 -20.63 -14.57
N ALA A 77 3.11 -20.87 -15.78
CA ALA A 77 3.40 -22.21 -16.25
C ALA A 77 4.53 -22.88 -15.45
N ALA A 78 5.56 -22.12 -15.05
CA ALA A 78 6.61 -22.60 -14.14
C ALA A 78 6.04 -22.97 -12.77
N LEU A 79 5.13 -22.16 -12.22
CA LEU A 79 4.46 -22.46 -10.96
C LEU A 79 3.67 -23.77 -11.02
N GLU A 80 2.91 -23.99 -12.09
CA GLU A 80 2.17 -25.25 -12.25
C GLU A 80 3.11 -26.45 -12.44
N ARG A 81 4.23 -26.29 -13.14
CA ARG A 81 5.28 -27.34 -13.24
C ARG A 81 5.92 -27.63 -11.89
N ALA A 82 6.23 -26.60 -11.09
CA ALA A 82 6.77 -26.76 -9.75
C ALA A 82 5.81 -27.55 -8.84
N LYS A 83 4.52 -27.16 -8.82
CA LYS A 83 3.47 -27.88 -8.06
C LYS A 83 3.33 -29.34 -8.51
N GLY A 84 3.31 -29.59 -9.82
CA GLY A 84 3.22 -30.94 -10.37
C GLY A 84 4.42 -31.80 -9.99
N ALA A 85 5.65 -31.26 -10.11
CA ALA A 85 6.86 -31.95 -9.71
C ALA A 85 6.90 -32.23 -8.20
N TYR A 86 6.43 -31.30 -7.37
CA TYR A 86 6.30 -31.52 -5.93
C TYR A 86 5.29 -32.64 -5.61
N ALA A 87 4.12 -32.65 -6.25
CA ALA A 87 3.11 -33.69 -6.05
C ALA A 87 3.63 -35.09 -6.45
N ASP A 88 4.38 -35.18 -7.56
CA ASP A 88 5.09 -36.39 -7.97
C ASP A 88 6.14 -36.81 -6.93
N ALA A 89 6.91 -35.85 -6.40
CA ALA A 89 7.93 -36.09 -5.40
C ALA A 89 7.32 -36.65 -4.11
N LEU A 90 6.25 -36.03 -3.63
CA LEU A 90 5.53 -36.46 -2.44
C LEU A 90 4.95 -37.87 -2.62
N SER A 91 4.38 -38.16 -3.78
CA SER A 91 3.85 -39.49 -4.11
C SER A 91 4.96 -40.55 -4.12
N ALA A 92 6.13 -40.24 -4.70
CA ALA A 92 7.28 -41.13 -4.70
C ALA A 92 7.88 -41.32 -3.30
N PHE A 93 7.90 -40.28 -2.47
CA PHE A 93 8.37 -40.32 -1.10
C PHE A 93 7.49 -41.24 -0.25
N VAL A 94 6.16 -41.08 -0.31
CA VAL A 94 5.20 -41.95 0.38
C VAL A 94 5.31 -43.40 -0.11
N ALA A 95 5.57 -43.61 -1.41
CA ALA A 95 5.80 -44.92 -2.00
C ALA A 95 7.19 -45.52 -1.70
N LYS A 96 8.00 -44.87 -0.85
CA LYS A 96 9.37 -45.30 -0.47
C LYS A 96 10.31 -45.48 -1.68
N LYS A 97 10.21 -44.59 -2.67
CA LYS A 97 11.08 -44.54 -3.86
C LYS A 97 12.02 -43.33 -3.79
N PRO A 98 13.11 -43.37 -2.99
CA PRO A 98 13.91 -42.20 -2.66
C PRO A 98 14.55 -41.52 -3.87
N GLY A 99 15.13 -42.29 -4.81
CA GLY A 99 15.75 -41.71 -6.01
C GLY A 99 14.76 -40.93 -6.88
N ARG A 100 13.53 -41.45 -7.03
CA ARG A 100 12.47 -40.77 -7.78
C ARG A 100 11.92 -39.55 -7.04
N ALA A 101 11.77 -39.65 -5.72
CA ALA A 101 11.35 -38.51 -4.91
C ALA A 101 12.37 -37.37 -4.99
N GLU A 102 13.67 -37.68 -5.00
CA GLU A 102 14.73 -36.68 -5.00
C GLU A 102 14.80 -35.96 -6.35
N GLU A 103 14.79 -36.73 -7.44
CA GLU A 103 14.74 -36.20 -8.79
C GLU A 103 13.58 -35.21 -8.95
N ARG A 104 12.39 -35.58 -8.45
CA ARG A 104 11.18 -34.76 -8.58
C ARG A 104 11.16 -33.55 -7.65
N VAL A 105 11.65 -33.65 -6.42
CA VAL A 105 11.71 -32.49 -5.52
C VAL A 105 12.73 -31.46 -6.03
N ARG A 106 13.87 -31.90 -6.59
CA ARG A 106 14.85 -31.02 -7.23
C ARG A 106 14.27 -30.38 -8.49
N ALA A 107 13.53 -31.13 -9.30
CA ALA A 107 12.82 -30.57 -10.45
C ALA A 107 11.79 -29.50 -10.02
N SER A 108 11.09 -29.70 -8.90
CA SER A 108 10.21 -28.67 -8.33
C SER A 108 10.99 -27.41 -7.98
N LEU A 109 12.07 -27.54 -7.20
CA LEU A 109 12.90 -26.42 -6.77
C LEU A 109 13.55 -25.68 -7.95
N GLN A 110 13.90 -26.38 -9.03
CA GLN A 110 14.45 -25.79 -10.25
C GLN A 110 13.47 -24.87 -10.98
N GLU A 111 12.16 -25.14 -10.89
CA GLU A 111 11.12 -24.30 -11.51
C GLU A 111 10.76 -23.08 -10.66
N VAL A 112 11.04 -23.09 -9.35
CA VAL A 112 10.66 -22.01 -8.41
C VAL A 112 11.19 -20.63 -8.82
N PRO A 113 12.47 -20.45 -9.22
CA PRO A 113 12.96 -19.13 -9.63
C PRO A 113 12.15 -18.53 -10.78
N ALA A 114 11.77 -19.33 -11.77
CA ALA A 114 10.91 -18.89 -12.88
C ALA A 114 9.46 -18.66 -12.44
N ALA A 115 9.00 -19.36 -11.40
CA ALA A 115 7.66 -19.24 -10.84
C ALA A 115 7.49 -18.06 -9.87
N ALA A 116 8.57 -17.42 -9.43
CA ALA A 116 8.57 -16.47 -8.31
C ALA A 116 7.54 -15.32 -8.45
N ALA A 117 7.36 -14.78 -9.66
CA ALA A 117 6.37 -13.74 -9.94
C ALA A 117 4.91 -14.20 -9.74
N ALA A 118 4.63 -15.50 -9.90
CA ALA A 118 3.30 -16.09 -9.76
C ALA A 118 2.99 -16.56 -8.32
N MET A 119 4.01 -16.67 -7.47
CA MET A 119 3.88 -17.15 -6.10
C MET A 119 3.34 -16.06 -5.19
N ARG A 120 2.30 -16.36 -4.39
CA ARG A 120 1.73 -15.41 -3.40
C ARG A 120 2.17 -15.66 -1.96
N GLY A 121 2.98 -16.69 -1.76
CA GLY A 121 3.55 -17.11 -0.50
C GLY A 121 4.59 -18.19 -0.79
N CYS A 122 5.10 -18.83 0.24
CA CYS A 122 6.24 -19.73 0.06
C CYS A 122 5.90 -21.11 -0.55
N THR A 123 4.64 -21.47 -0.80
CA THR A 123 4.30 -22.74 -1.52
C THR A 123 4.45 -22.55 -3.04
N PRO A 124 5.11 -23.46 -3.79
CA PRO A 124 5.61 -24.79 -3.40
C PRO A 124 7.05 -24.84 -2.86
N LEU A 125 7.75 -23.72 -2.74
CA LEU A 125 9.14 -23.68 -2.26
C LEU A 125 9.29 -24.27 -0.85
N CYS A 126 8.55 -23.79 0.15
CA CYS A 126 8.57 -24.32 1.52
C CYS A 126 8.33 -25.84 1.56
N ASP A 127 7.30 -26.28 0.83
CA ASP A 127 6.87 -27.66 0.72
C ASP A 127 8.00 -28.57 0.17
N ALA A 128 8.64 -28.14 -0.91
CA ALA A 128 9.74 -28.85 -1.55
C ALA A 128 11.02 -28.81 -0.70
N THR A 129 11.36 -27.67 -0.09
CA THR A 129 12.51 -27.52 0.81
C THR A 129 12.37 -28.42 2.04
N ALA A 130 11.19 -28.47 2.66
CA ALA A 130 10.90 -29.36 3.78
C ALA A 130 11.04 -30.84 3.40
N LEU A 131 10.55 -31.22 2.22
CA LEU A 131 10.68 -32.59 1.71
C LEU A 131 12.15 -32.95 1.45
N LEU A 132 12.91 -32.04 0.80
CA LEU A 132 14.33 -32.22 0.55
C LEU A 132 15.14 -32.37 1.85
N ALA A 133 14.88 -31.53 2.86
CA ALA A 133 15.55 -31.63 4.16
C ALA A 133 15.36 -33.00 4.81
N GLY A 134 14.13 -33.53 4.77
CA GLY A 134 13.84 -34.89 5.26
C GLY A 134 14.62 -35.97 4.52
N MET A 135 14.72 -35.85 3.19
CA MET A 135 15.43 -36.81 2.37
C MET A 135 16.95 -36.78 2.57
N LEU A 136 17.54 -35.59 2.70
CA LEU A 136 18.97 -35.40 3.00
C LEU A 136 19.33 -36.04 4.35
N LEU A 137 18.47 -35.84 5.36
CA LEU A 137 18.68 -36.47 6.66
C LEU A 137 18.61 -38.00 6.59
N GLU A 138 17.67 -38.57 5.82
CA GLU A 138 17.58 -40.01 5.61
C GLU A 138 18.79 -40.60 4.87
N ARG A 139 19.48 -39.78 4.06
CA ARG A 139 20.71 -40.16 3.34
C ARG A 139 21.97 -40.05 4.21
N GLY A 140 21.87 -39.48 5.41
CA GLY A 140 23.00 -39.26 6.31
C GLY A 140 23.77 -37.98 6.00
N GLU A 141 23.12 -36.98 5.39
CA GLU A 141 23.67 -35.64 5.12
C GLU A 141 23.00 -34.59 6.02
N PRO A 142 23.31 -34.58 7.33
CA PRO A 142 22.65 -33.71 8.28
C PRO A 142 22.97 -32.23 8.06
N ASP A 143 24.17 -31.88 7.58
CA ASP A 143 24.58 -30.49 7.38
C ASP A 143 23.78 -29.84 6.23
N ASP A 144 23.60 -30.53 5.12
CA ASP A 144 22.75 -30.07 4.02
C ASP A 144 21.28 -30.00 4.44
N ALA A 145 20.82 -30.94 5.26
CA ALA A 145 19.48 -30.87 5.85
C ALA A 145 19.32 -29.65 6.77
N LYS A 146 20.33 -29.29 7.56
CA LYS A 146 20.35 -28.08 8.39
C LYS A 146 20.26 -26.82 7.54
N HIS A 147 20.98 -26.76 6.42
CA HIS A 147 20.90 -25.63 5.49
C HIS A 147 19.49 -25.48 4.90
N ALA A 148 18.87 -26.56 4.43
CA ALA A 148 17.50 -26.53 3.94
C ALA A 148 16.49 -26.12 5.03
N LEU A 149 16.72 -26.53 6.29
CA LEU A 149 15.89 -26.09 7.42
C LEU A 149 16.09 -24.61 7.78
N LEU A 150 17.30 -24.07 7.64
CA LEU A 150 17.55 -22.64 7.79
C LEU A 150 16.80 -21.83 6.73
N ASP A 151 16.87 -22.24 5.46
CA ASP A 151 16.11 -21.60 4.38
C ASP A 151 14.59 -21.68 4.64
N LEU A 152 14.09 -22.83 5.11
CA LEU A 152 12.69 -22.99 5.46
C LEU A 152 12.26 -22.06 6.60
N MET A 153 13.12 -21.86 7.60
CA MET A 153 12.86 -20.93 8.70
C MET A 153 12.92 -19.46 8.28
N ALA A 154 13.78 -19.12 7.31
CA ALA A 154 13.84 -17.79 6.73
C ALA A 154 12.57 -17.47 5.94
N LEU A 155 12.09 -18.42 5.12
CA LEU A 155 10.85 -18.30 4.34
C LEU A 155 9.59 -18.23 5.21
N ASP A 156 9.46 -19.14 6.17
CA ASP A 156 8.31 -19.22 7.06
C ASP A 156 8.71 -19.88 8.40
N PRO A 157 8.99 -19.06 9.43
CA PRO A 157 9.31 -19.56 10.77
C PRO A 157 8.22 -20.47 11.36
N THR A 158 6.97 -20.26 10.96
CA THR A 158 5.78 -20.97 11.47
C THR A 158 5.43 -22.24 10.71
N TYR A 159 6.16 -22.54 9.63
CA TYR A 159 5.88 -23.69 8.76
C TYR A 159 5.87 -25.01 9.55
N ALA A 160 4.76 -25.73 9.56
CA ALA A 160 4.64 -26.95 10.37
C ALA A 160 5.19 -28.20 9.65
N LEU A 161 6.20 -28.86 10.24
CA LEU A 161 6.60 -30.21 9.81
C LEU A 161 5.65 -31.24 10.42
N SER A 162 4.89 -31.95 9.59
CA SER A 162 3.96 -32.99 10.07
C SER A 162 4.70 -34.23 10.60
N PRO A 163 4.46 -34.68 11.84
CA PRO A 163 5.02 -35.92 12.38
C PRO A 163 4.53 -37.19 11.69
N GLN A 164 3.45 -37.10 10.91
CA GLN A 164 2.95 -38.23 10.11
C GLN A 164 3.78 -38.40 8.83
N ARG A 165 4.38 -37.31 8.32
CA ARG A 165 5.18 -37.30 7.10
C ARG A 165 6.67 -37.44 7.38
N PHE A 166 7.15 -36.77 8.41
CA PHE A 166 8.57 -36.67 8.71
C PHE A 166 8.92 -37.43 9.98
N ARG A 167 10.12 -38.03 10.01
CA ARG A 167 10.61 -38.75 11.19
C ARG A 167 10.90 -37.78 12.34
N ARG A 168 10.91 -38.30 13.57
CA ARG A 168 11.15 -37.52 14.80
C ARG A 168 12.53 -36.86 14.79
N GLU A 169 13.50 -37.47 14.13
CA GLU A 169 14.85 -36.94 13.96
C GLU A 169 14.85 -35.62 13.19
N LEU A 170 14.03 -35.47 12.14
CA LEU A 170 13.95 -34.21 11.39
C LEU A 170 13.30 -33.10 12.23
N LEU A 171 12.28 -33.45 13.01
CA LEU A 171 11.63 -32.52 13.94
C LEU A 171 12.60 -32.03 15.01
N ALA A 172 13.40 -32.95 15.58
CA ALA A 172 14.45 -32.61 16.53
C ALA A 172 15.54 -31.75 15.88
N LEU A 173 15.97 -32.08 14.67
CA LEU A 173 16.95 -31.30 13.91
C LEU A 173 16.45 -29.89 13.62
N ARG A 174 15.17 -29.72 13.24
CA ARG A 174 14.57 -28.38 13.07
C ARG A 174 14.59 -27.58 14.36
N ALA A 175 14.28 -28.21 15.50
CA ALA A 175 14.35 -27.54 16.79
C ALA A 175 15.79 -27.13 17.15
N GLU A 176 16.77 -27.99 16.90
CA GLU A 176 18.20 -27.69 17.07
C GLU A 176 18.61 -26.48 16.21
N VAL A 177 18.30 -26.52 14.91
CA VAL A 177 18.59 -25.43 13.96
C VAL A 177 17.97 -24.11 14.43
N GLY A 178 16.73 -24.13 14.91
CA GLY A 178 16.06 -22.91 15.37
C GLY A 178 16.68 -22.26 16.61
N THR A 179 17.46 -23.02 17.38
CA THR A 179 18.24 -22.48 18.52
C THR A 179 19.70 -22.18 18.18
N SER A 180 20.12 -22.47 16.94
CA SER A 180 21.50 -22.27 16.51
C SER A 180 21.84 -20.78 16.33
N HIS A 181 23.13 -20.45 16.43
CA HIS A 181 23.61 -19.10 16.12
C HIS A 181 23.28 -18.69 14.67
N ALA A 182 23.35 -19.62 13.73
CA ALA A 182 23.04 -19.36 12.32
C ALA A 182 21.59 -18.89 12.13
N ALA A 183 20.63 -19.50 12.84
CA ALA A 183 19.22 -19.08 12.79
C ALA A 183 18.97 -17.71 13.46
N ALA A 184 19.90 -17.21 14.26
CA ALA A 184 19.85 -15.89 14.88
C ALA A 184 20.55 -14.80 14.05
N LEU A 185 21.33 -15.16 13.02
CA LEU A 185 21.98 -14.18 12.15
C LEU A 185 20.94 -13.37 11.38
N ARG A 186 21.19 -12.06 11.31
CA ARG A 186 20.34 -11.10 10.61
C ARG A 186 21.21 -10.19 9.75
N GLY A 187 20.75 -9.93 8.54
CA GLY A 187 21.28 -8.89 7.67
C GLY A 187 20.24 -7.81 7.38
N SER A 188 20.42 -7.12 6.27
CA SER A 188 19.45 -6.15 5.76
C SER A 188 19.38 -6.22 4.24
N ALA A 189 18.21 -5.89 3.70
CA ALA A 189 18.05 -5.76 2.26
C ALA A 189 17.27 -4.49 1.92
N THR A 190 17.65 -3.83 0.83
CA THR A 190 16.87 -2.73 0.25
C THR A 190 16.34 -3.15 -1.11
N VAL A 191 15.03 -3.16 -1.28
CA VAL A 191 14.36 -3.49 -2.54
C VAL A 191 14.02 -2.20 -3.29
N VAL A 192 14.56 -2.07 -4.51
CA VAL A 192 14.36 -0.92 -5.39
C VAL A 192 13.63 -1.38 -6.65
N ALA A 193 12.52 -0.73 -6.99
CA ALA A 193 11.80 -0.98 -8.24
C ALA A 193 12.04 0.13 -9.25
N ARG A 194 12.10 -0.23 -10.54
CA ARG A 194 12.17 0.71 -11.65
C ARG A 194 11.05 0.41 -12.65
N PRO A 195 10.05 1.31 -12.82
CA PRO A 195 9.83 2.57 -12.08
C PRO A 195 9.50 2.37 -10.59
N ALA A 196 9.69 3.43 -9.80
CA ALA A 196 9.46 3.43 -8.35
C ALA A 196 7.97 3.34 -7.99
N GLY A 197 7.68 3.12 -6.69
CA GLY A 197 6.31 3.07 -6.17
C GLY A 197 5.61 1.74 -6.42
N ALA A 198 6.37 0.67 -6.64
CA ALA A 198 5.82 -0.68 -6.73
C ALA A 198 5.64 -1.28 -5.34
N ARG A 199 4.56 -2.03 -5.10
CA ARG A 199 4.36 -2.75 -3.86
C ARG A 199 5.32 -3.92 -3.77
N VAL A 200 5.98 -4.07 -2.64
CA VAL A 200 6.94 -5.14 -2.37
C VAL A 200 6.33 -6.12 -1.37
N TYR A 201 6.47 -7.39 -1.68
CA TYR A 201 6.13 -8.49 -0.80
C TYR A 201 7.38 -9.34 -0.55
N LEU A 202 7.56 -9.76 0.69
CA LEU A 202 8.60 -10.69 1.12
C LEU A 202 7.90 -11.91 1.70
N ASP A 203 8.15 -13.09 1.14
CA ASP A 203 7.58 -14.38 1.57
C ASP A 203 6.04 -14.45 1.57
N GLY A 204 5.38 -13.50 0.89
CA GLY A 204 3.94 -13.35 0.83
C GLY A 204 3.39 -12.22 1.70
N GLU A 205 4.18 -11.66 2.60
CA GLU A 205 3.81 -10.52 3.43
C GLU A 205 4.08 -9.20 2.72
N ALA A 206 3.15 -8.25 2.82
CA ALA A 206 3.28 -6.93 2.20
C ALA A 206 4.17 -6.01 3.06
N LEU A 207 5.25 -5.47 2.49
CA LEU A 207 6.18 -4.60 3.20
C LEU A 207 5.95 -3.10 2.93
N GLY A 208 5.29 -2.76 1.83
CA GLY A 208 5.03 -1.37 1.44
C GLY A 208 5.43 -1.07 0.01
N TYR A 209 5.82 0.17 -0.28
CA TYR A 209 6.16 0.65 -1.62
C TYR A 209 7.68 0.83 -1.78
N ALA A 210 8.23 0.41 -2.93
CA ALA A 210 9.65 0.56 -3.25
C ALA A 210 10.03 2.02 -3.55
N PRO A 211 11.21 2.49 -3.11
CA PRO A 211 12.23 1.75 -2.35
C PRO A 211 11.81 1.39 -0.92
N VAL A 212 12.07 0.16 -0.50
CA VAL A 212 11.80 -0.31 0.88
C VAL A 212 13.04 -0.94 1.47
N SER A 213 13.38 -0.55 2.71
CA SER A 213 14.46 -1.15 3.48
C SER A 213 13.89 -2.17 4.47
N ILE A 214 14.52 -3.34 4.51
CA ILE A 214 14.12 -4.50 5.30
C ILE A 214 15.23 -4.71 6.34
N PRO A 215 15.13 -4.09 7.52
CA PRO A 215 16.08 -4.31 8.59
C PRO A 215 15.86 -5.70 9.20
N ALA A 216 16.92 -6.26 9.77
CA ALA A 216 16.88 -7.54 10.46
C ALA A 216 16.26 -8.69 9.64
N LEU A 217 16.65 -8.79 8.37
CA LEU A 217 16.27 -9.90 7.48
C LEU A 217 16.97 -11.17 7.95
N ALA A 218 16.23 -12.28 8.07
CA ALA A 218 16.82 -13.56 8.42
C ALA A 218 17.85 -14.00 7.37
N VAL A 219 18.95 -14.63 7.78
CA VAL A 219 19.87 -15.24 6.82
C VAL A 219 19.22 -16.50 6.27
N GLY A 220 19.14 -16.61 4.94
CA GLY A 220 18.50 -17.72 4.23
C GLY A 220 17.80 -17.29 2.95
N ALA A 221 17.10 -18.23 2.33
CA ALA A 221 16.28 -17.96 1.15
C ALA A 221 15.01 -17.17 1.48
N HIS A 222 14.69 -16.20 0.62
CA HIS A 222 13.47 -15.39 0.69
C HIS A 222 12.86 -15.23 -0.70
N LEU A 223 11.53 -15.16 -0.78
CA LEU A 223 10.79 -14.85 -1.99
C LEU A 223 10.45 -13.36 -2.03
N VAL A 224 11.04 -12.62 -2.96
CA VAL A 224 10.70 -11.21 -3.21
C VAL A 224 9.75 -11.13 -4.40
N ARG A 225 8.63 -10.45 -4.22
CA ARG A 225 7.66 -10.18 -5.30
C ARG A 225 7.30 -8.71 -5.34
N VAL A 226 7.25 -8.16 -6.55
CA VAL A 226 7.03 -6.74 -6.79
C VAL A 226 5.86 -6.54 -7.75
N GLU A 227 4.90 -5.73 -7.34
CA GLU A 227 3.67 -5.46 -8.10
C GLU A 227 3.44 -3.97 -8.29
N ARG A 228 3.13 -3.55 -9.50
CA ARG A 228 2.72 -2.16 -9.78
C ARG A 228 1.53 -2.18 -10.75
N PRO A 229 0.45 -1.42 -10.49
CA PRO A 229 -0.69 -1.37 -11.40
C PRO A 229 -0.28 -1.03 -12.83
N GLY A 230 -0.71 -1.84 -13.79
CA GLY A 230 -0.36 -1.68 -15.20
C GLY A 230 1.01 -2.21 -15.62
N PHE A 231 1.76 -2.83 -14.71
CA PHE A 231 3.01 -3.53 -14.98
C PHE A 231 2.81 -5.04 -14.79
N ARG A 232 3.68 -5.83 -15.42
CA ARG A 232 3.79 -7.24 -15.10
C ARG A 232 4.31 -7.41 -13.69
N THR A 233 3.74 -8.37 -12.96
CA THR A 233 4.30 -8.78 -11.67
C THR A 233 5.65 -9.43 -11.90
N GLU A 234 6.65 -8.99 -11.15
CA GLU A 234 7.99 -9.55 -11.16
C GLU A 234 8.28 -10.22 -9.81
N GLY A 235 9.13 -11.24 -9.80
CA GLY A 235 9.53 -11.90 -8.57
C GLY A 235 10.84 -12.64 -8.73
N GLN A 236 11.55 -12.82 -7.62
CA GLN A 236 12.83 -13.52 -7.59
C GLN A 236 13.10 -14.09 -6.20
N LEU A 237 13.96 -15.11 -6.15
CA LEU A 237 14.50 -15.61 -4.90
C LEU A 237 15.73 -14.78 -4.50
N LEU A 238 15.77 -14.39 -3.24
CA LEU A 238 16.87 -13.68 -2.61
C LEU A 238 17.55 -14.63 -1.62
N GLN A 239 18.86 -14.82 -1.72
CA GLN A 239 19.64 -15.47 -0.67
C GLN A 239 20.22 -14.38 0.25
N ALA A 240 19.55 -14.12 1.37
CA ALA A 240 19.97 -13.11 2.32
C ALA A 240 21.19 -13.60 3.12
N GLY A 241 22.19 -12.73 3.23
CA GLY A 241 23.37 -12.90 4.09
C GLY A 241 23.33 -11.98 5.31
N ALA A 242 24.41 -11.95 6.07
CA ALA A 242 24.54 -11.03 7.22
C ALA A 242 24.86 -9.58 6.80
N ASP A 243 25.31 -9.38 5.56
CA ASP A 243 25.65 -8.07 5.01
C ASP A 243 24.41 -7.38 4.41
N GLU A 244 24.52 -6.06 4.21
CA GLU A 244 23.49 -5.28 3.51
C GLU A 244 23.49 -5.62 2.01
N GLN A 245 22.31 -5.93 1.47
CA GLN A 245 22.11 -6.24 0.05
C GLN A 245 21.14 -5.27 -0.60
N THR A 246 21.40 -4.89 -1.86
CA THR A 246 20.46 -4.10 -2.66
C THR A 246 19.90 -4.95 -3.79
N VAL A 247 18.57 -5.02 -3.86
CA VAL A 247 17.81 -5.84 -4.79
C VAL A 247 17.07 -4.91 -5.75
N THR A 248 17.53 -4.84 -7.00
CA THR A 248 16.88 -3.99 -8.02
C THR A 248 15.99 -4.81 -8.94
N VAL A 249 14.73 -4.41 -9.06
CA VAL A 249 13.72 -5.06 -9.91
C VAL A 249 13.28 -4.09 -11.01
N ALA A 250 13.46 -4.48 -12.27
CA ALA A 250 12.97 -3.73 -13.41
C ALA A 250 11.58 -4.24 -13.80
N LEU A 251 10.59 -3.35 -13.83
CA LEU A 251 9.20 -3.70 -14.14
C LEU A 251 8.88 -3.43 -15.61
N THR A 252 8.15 -4.35 -16.23
CA THR A 252 7.70 -4.23 -17.62
C THR A 252 6.28 -3.67 -17.69
N ALA A 253 6.09 -2.50 -18.29
CA ALA A 253 4.77 -1.92 -18.51
C ALA A 253 3.94 -2.77 -19.49
N THR A 254 2.65 -2.91 -19.21
CA THR A 254 1.71 -3.57 -20.14
C THR A 254 1.35 -2.62 -21.29
N PRO A 255 1.04 -3.15 -22.50
CA PRO A 255 0.60 -2.31 -23.61
C PRO A 255 -0.65 -1.47 -23.28
N ALA A 256 -1.59 -2.05 -22.52
CA ALA A 256 -2.80 -1.37 -22.07
C ALA A 256 -2.49 -0.16 -21.18
N TYR A 257 -1.58 -0.33 -20.21
CA TYR A 257 -1.14 0.77 -19.35
C TYR A 257 -0.41 1.86 -20.13
N SER A 258 0.53 1.50 -21.01
CA SER A 258 1.24 2.48 -21.85
C SER A 258 0.27 3.32 -22.70
N ALA A 259 -0.77 2.70 -23.26
CA ALA A 259 -1.80 3.39 -24.03
C ALA A 259 -2.72 4.28 -23.17
N ALA A 260 -2.94 3.92 -21.90
CA ALA A 260 -3.67 4.76 -20.94
C ALA A 260 -2.82 5.93 -20.45
N ARG A 261 -1.53 5.69 -20.17
CA ARG A 261 -0.57 6.70 -19.73
C ARG A 261 -0.42 7.83 -20.75
N ALA A 262 -0.33 7.51 -22.03
CA ALA A 262 -0.27 8.53 -23.09
C ALA A 262 -1.51 9.47 -23.10
N LYS A 263 -2.70 8.93 -22.78
CA LYS A 263 -3.92 9.74 -22.65
C LYS A 263 -3.91 10.59 -21.38
N LEU A 264 -3.45 10.04 -20.26
CA LEU A 264 -3.26 10.79 -19.01
C LEU A 264 -2.29 11.97 -19.20
N ASP A 265 -1.16 11.75 -19.88
CA ASP A 265 -0.19 12.81 -20.18
C ASP A 265 -0.81 13.92 -21.06
N ALA A 266 -1.75 13.58 -21.94
CA ALA A 266 -2.50 14.58 -22.71
C ALA A 266 -3.46 15.38 -21.83
N VAL A 267 -4.16 14.74 -20.89
CA VAL A 267 -5.02 15.44 -19.92
C VAL A 267 -4.20 16.41 -19.07
N VAL A 268 -3.03 16.00 -18.59
CA VAL A 268 -2.19 16.84 -17.73
C VAL A 268 -1.74 18.12 -18.44
N ARG A 269 -1.49 18.07 -19.75
CA ARG A 269 -1.19 19.28 -20.56
C ARG A 269 -2.40 20.23 -20.69
N GLU A 270 -3.61 19.70 -20.53
CA GLU A 270 -4.87 20.45 -20.57
C GLU A 270 -5.36 20.86 -19.19
N LEU A 271 -4.75 20.38 -18.11
CA LEU A 271 -5.21 20.53 -16.72
C LEU A 271 -5.47 21.98 -16.32
N GLY A 272 -4.68 22.93 -16.86
CA GLY A 272 -4.83 24.37 -16.58
C GLY A 272 -5.90 25.09 -17.41
N LYS A 273 -6.40 24.49 -18.50
CA LYS A 273 -7.36 25.13 -19.42
C LYS A 273 -8.78 25.10 -18.83
N GLU A 274 -9.54 26.18 -19.04
CA GLU A 274 -10.96 26.24 -18.64
C GLU A 274 -11.89 25.52 -19.61
N ALA A 275 -11.50 25.44 -20.89
CA ALA A 275 -12.26 24.74 -21.91
C ALA A 275 -12.38 23.23 -21.60
N PRO A 276 -13.47 22.56 -22.04
CA PRO A 276 -13.60 21.12 -21.89
C PRO A 276 -12.41 20.37 -22.51
N SER A 277 -11.90 19.37 -21.79
CA SER A 277 -10.73 18.60 -22.20
C SER A 277 -11.14 17.43 -23.11
N PRO A 278 -10.80 17.47 -24.42
CA PRO A 278 -11.02 16.32 -25.30
C PRO A 278 -10.19 15.10 -24.86
N ALA A 279 -9.00 15.32 -24.27
CA ALA A 279 -8.18 14.26 -23.73
C ALA A 279 -8.88 13.52 -22.57
N ALA A 280 -9.58 14.25 -21.69
CA ALA A 280 -10.33 13.67 -20.59
C ALA A 280 -11.51 12.82 -21.09
N VAL A 281 -12.21 13.27 -22.14
CA VAL A 281 -13.26 12.48 -22.80
C VAL A 281 -12.71 11.19 -23.39
N ALA A 282 -11.58 11.27 -24.10
CA ALA A 282 -10.92 10.09 -24.68
C ALA A 282 -10.47 9.09 -23.60
N LEU A 283 -9.92 9.59 -22.49
CA LEU A 283 -9.52 8.78 -21.35
C LEU A 283 -10.73 8.06 -20.73
N GLY A 284 -11.80 8.79 -20.43
CA GLY A 284 -13.02 8.23 -19.85
C GLY A 284 -13.66 7.16 -20.71
N LYS A 285 -13.72 7.37 -22.03
CA LYS A 285 -14.19 6.34 -22.98
C LYS A 285 -13.31 5.09 -22.96
N SER A 286 -11.99 5.25 -22.89
CA SER A 286 -11.05 4.13 -22.92
C SER A 286 -11.05 3.29 -21.64
N LEU A 287 -11.28 3.93 -20.48
CA LEU A 287 -11.27 3.27 -19.18
C LEU A 287 -12.68 2.95 -18.66
N GLY A 288 -13.73 3.36 -19.38
CA GLY A 288 -15.12 3.20 -18.94
C GLY A 288 -15.38 3.96 -17.65
N LEU A 289 -14.96 5.22 -17.57
CA LEU A 289 -15.14 6.09 -16.40
C LEU A 289 -16.05 7.27 -16.76
N GLU A 290 -16.97 7.60 -15.86
CA GLU A 290 -17.86 8.76 -15.98
C GLU A 290 -17.30 9.98 -15.24
N ARG A 291 -16.56 9.77 -14.15
CA ARG A 291 -15.87 10.81 -13.38
C ARG A 291 -14.43 10.40 -13.08
N ALA A 292 -13.54 11.37 -12.87
CA ALA A 292 -12.21 11.06 -12.33
C ALA A 292 -11.57 12.26 -11.64
N LEU A 293 -10.74 11.97 -10.64
CA LEU A 293 -9.71 12.86 -10.16
C LEU A 293 -8.47 12.67 -11.03
N LEU A 294 -8.13 13.67 -11.84
CA LEU A 294 -7.00 13.63 -12.75
C LEU A 294 -5.99 14.69 -12.33
N GLY A 295 -4.72 14.30 -12.25
CA GLY A 295 -3.71 15.20 -11.71
C GLY A 295 -2.29 14.88 -12.10
N SER A 296 -1.39 15.74 -11.62
CA SER A 296 0.04 15.58 -11.80
C SER A 296 0.78 15.83 -10.49
N VAL A 297 1.85 15.09 -10.28
CA VAL A 297 2.77 15.24 -9.15
C VAL A 297 4.13 15.63 -9.68
N ARG A 298 4.75 16.62 -9.06
CA ARG A 298 6.14 16.99 -9.33
C ARG A 298 6.90 17.23 -8.05
N THR A 299 8.19 16.94 -8.04
CA THR A 299 9.08 17.23 -6.93
C THR A 299 9.52 18.70 -7.00
N LEU A 300 9.50 19.39 -5.86
CA LEU A 300 10.01 20.76 -5.75
C LEU A 300 11.52 20.73 -5.49
N PRO A 301 12.28 21.72 -5.99
CA PRO A 301 13.72 21.83 -5.71
C PRO A 301 14.04 21.91 -4.22
N ASP A 302 15.29 21.63 -3.86
CA ASP A 302 15.88 21.85 -2.54
C ASP A 302 15.17 21.15 -1.37
N GLY A 303 14.48 20.03 -1.64
CA GLY A 303 13.76 19.29 -0.62
C GLY A 303 12.49 19.99 -0.13
N ALA A 304 11.97 20.98 -0.86
CA ALA A 304 10.75 21.72 -0.51
C ALA A 304 9.44 20.91 -0.65
N GLY A 305 9.55 19.57 -0.74
CA GLY A 305 8.43 18.64 -0.87
C GLY A 305 8.01 18.38 -2.31
N SER A 306 6.71 18.16 -2.51
CA SER A 306 6.13 17.88 -3.83
C SER A 306 4.93 18.79 -4.09
N GLU A 307 4.69 19.14 -5.35
CA GLU A 307 3.49 19.86 -5.77
C GLU A 307 2.52 18.88 -6.43
N LEU A 308 1.29 18.82 -5.90
CA LEU A 308 0.17 18.09 -6.46
C LEU A 308 -0.79 19.09 -7.11
N ALA A 309 -1.06 18.88 -8.40
CA ALA A 309 -2.18 19.52 -9.09
C ALA A 309 -3.27 18.46 -9.33
N LEU A 310 -4.47 18.65 -8.78
CA LEU A 310 -5.55 17.68 -8.86
C LEU A 310 -6.85 18.36 -9.30
N ALA A 311 -7.49 17.80 -10.31
CA ALA A 311 -8.76 18.28 -10.82
C ALA A 311 -9.82 17.19 -10.83
N LEU A 312 -11.06 17.58 -10.53
CA LEU A 312 -12.23 16.73 -10.67
C LEU A 312 -12.85 16.96 -12.05
N TYR A 313 -13.00 15.89 -12.82
CA TYR A 313 -13.58 15.92 -14.17
C TYR A 313 -14.88 15.13 -14.25
N GLU A 314 -15.81 15.66 -15.05
CA GLU A 314 -16.88 14.88 -15.67
C GLU A 314 -16.40 14.43 -17.06
N LEU A 315 -16.15 13.13 -17.22
CA LEU A 315 -15.45 12.62 -18.41
C LEU A 315 -16.36 12.51 -19.64
N GLY A 316 -17.68 12.45 -19.46
CA GLY A 316 -18.61 12.44 -20.58
C GLY A 316 -18.57 13.74 -21.39
N SER A 317 -18.48 14.88 -20.70
CA SER A 317 -18.43 16.23 -21.29
C SER A 317 -17.00 16.78 -21.42
N GLY A 318 -16.04 16.22 -20.68
CA GLY A 318 -14.68 16.76 -20.55
C GLY A 318 -14.62 18.01 -19.66
N LYS A 319 -15.73 18.36 -18.98
CA LYS A 319 -15.82 19.54 -18.13
C LYS A 319 -15.01 19.34 -16.85
N ARG A 320 -14.12 20.28 -16.56
CA ARG A 320 -13.43 20.38 -15.27
C ARG A 320 -14.37 21.02 -14.26
N LEU A 321 -14.69 20.31 -13.18
CA LEU A 321 -15.60 20.75 -12.12
C LEU A 321 -14.88 21.56 -11.04
N ALA A 322 -13.67 21.14 -10.69
CA ALA A 322 -12.83 21.79 -9.69
C ALA A 322 -11.34 21.53 -10.00
N LEU A 323 -10.46 22.42 -9.55
CA LEU A 323 -9.01 22.28 -9.66
C LEU A 323 -8.35 22.85 -8.42
N ARG A 324 -7.39 22.10 -7.86
CA ARG A 324 -6.55 22.57 -6.77
C ARG A 324 -5.09 22.23 -7.02
N ARG A 325 -4.23 23.12 -6.55
CA ARG A 325 -2.78 22.92 -6.47
C ARG A 325 -2.38 23.07 -5.02
N MET A 326 -1.58 22.15 -4.52
CA MET A 326 -1.03 22.22 -3.17
C MET A 326 0.39 21.72 -3.13
N LYS A 327 1.15 22.26 -2.18
CA LYS A 327 2.46 21.73 -1.80
C LYS A 327 2.26 20.72 -0.69
N LEU A 328 2.92 19.59 -0.82
CA LEU A 328 2.94 18.48 0.12
C LEU A 328 4.31 18.44 0.75
N GLN A 329 4.39 18.53 2.08
CA GLN A 329 5.64 18.40 2.83
C GLN A 329 5.93 16.92 3.11
N GLY A 330 6.18 16.15 2.05
CA GLY A 330 6.48 14.72 2.17
C GLY A 330 5.41 13.92 2.94
N ASP A 331 5.79 12.76 3.46
CA ASP A 331 4.94 11.96 4.35
C ASP A 331 5.72 11.47 5.58
N GLU A 332 6.62 12.29 6.11
CA GLU A 332 7.49 11.91 7.23
C GLU A 332 6.70 11.56 8.51
N PHE A 333 5.44 12.00 8.60
CA PHE A 333 4.57 11.79 9.77
C PHE A 333 3.24 11.08 9.45
N GLY A 334 3.09 10.45 8.28
CA GLY A 334 1.85 9.75 7.92
C GLY A 334 0.64 10.66 7.70
N GLN A 335 0.86 11.97 7.53
CA GLN A 335 -0.20 12.98 7.39
C GLN A 335 -0.75 13.07 5.97
N LEU A 336 -0.04 12.52 4.98
CA LEU A 336 -0.39 12.63 3.56
C LEU A 336 -1.81 12.10 3.28
N GLN A 337 -2.19 10.98 3.89
CA GLN A 337 -3.53 10.42 3.69
C GLN A 337 -4.62 11.41 4.10
N GLY A 338 -4.51 11.99 5.31
CA GLY A 338 -5.49 12.96 5.82
C GLY A 338 -5.49 14.29 5.04
N GLU A 339 -4.35 14.69 4.47
CA GLU A 339 -4.27 15.83 3.54
C GLU A 339 -5.02 15.55 2.23
N LEU A 340 -4.82 14.37 1.64
CA LEU A 340 -5.48 13.97 0.39
C LEU A 340 -6.99 13.80 0.59
N GLU A 341 -7.43 13.24 1.72
CA GLU A 341 -8.86 13.15 2.06
C GLU A 341 -9.51 14.54 2.15
N ARG A 342 -8.88 15.49 2.85
CA ARG A 342 -9.35 16.89 2.91
C ARG A 342 -9.38 17.54 1.54
N LEU A 343 -8.36 17.32 0.70
CA LEU A 343 -8.30 17.83 -0.66
C LEU A 343 -9.47 17.33 -1.51
N VAL A 344 -9.79 16.03 -1.44
CA VAL A 344 -10.94 15.46 -2.16
C VAL A 344 -12.24 16.12 -1.69
N ASN A 345 -12.44 16.27 -0.39
CA ASN A 345 -13.63 16.93 0.16
C ASN A 345 -13.76 18.38 -0.34
N HIS A 346 -12.66 19.12 -0.41
CA HIS A 346 -12.66 20.47 -0.98
C HIS A 346 -13.03 20.50 -2.47
N LEU A 347 -12.49 19.59 -3.28
CA LEU A 347 -12.80 19.51 -4.71
C LEU A 347 -14.28 19.20 -4.96
N PHE A 348 -14.88 18.30 -4.18
CA PHE A 348 -16.30 17.96 -4.28
C PHE A 348 -17.21 19.10 -3.80
N ALA A 349 -16.82 19.80 -2.71
CA ALA A 349 -17.56 20.97 -2.24
C ALA A 349 -17.59 22.09 -3.29
N GLU A 350 -16.44 22.40 -3.89
CA GLU A 350 -16.31 23.41 -4.96
C GLU A 350 -17.14 23.01 -6.19
N ALA A 351 -17.07 21.74 -6.60
CA ALA A 351 -17.86 21.23 -7.72
C ALA A 351 -19.39 21.34 -7.49
N ALA A 352 -19.84 21.25 -6.24
CA ALA A 352 -21.24 21.43 -5.86
C ALA A 352 -21.66 22.91 -5.77
N GLY A 353 -20.75 23.86 -6.06
CA GLY A 353 -21.02 25.29 -5.92
C GLY A 353 -21.00 25.80 -4.48
N GLY A 354 -20.59 24.96 -3.52
CA GLY A 354 -20.38 25.35 -2.14
C GLY A 354 -18.96 25.86 -1.94
N SER A 355 -18.79 27.10 -1.49
CA SER A 355 -17.58 27.46 -0.75
C SER A 355 -17.47 26.45 0.40
N ALA A 356 -16.37 25.71 0.47
CA ALA A 356 -16.17 24.66 1.47
C ALA A 356 -16.71 25.13 2.83
N ARG A 357 -17.80 24.51 3.30
CA ARG A 357 -18.24 24.73 4.67
C ARG A 357 -17.10 24.20 5.52
N ALA A 358 -16.31 25.11 6.07
CA ALA A 358 -15.51 24.80 7.24
C ALA A 358 -16.48 24.10 8.20
N VAL A 359 -16.24 22.83 8.47
CA VAL A 359 -16.85 22.17 9.61
C VAL A 359 -16.27 22.94 10.78
N GLN A 360 -16.98 23.98 11.23
CA GLN A 360 -16.79 24.51 12.57
C GLN A 360 -17.12 23.33 13.47
N SER A 361 -16.08 22.72 14.04
CA SER A 361 -16.26 21.83 15.16
C SER A 361 -17.08 22.61 16.19
N SER A 362 -18.08 21.96 16.76
CA SER A 362 -18.89 22.52 17.85
C SER A 362 -18.14 22.43 19.19
N ASP A 363 -16.81 22.32 19.13
CA ASP A 363 -15.92 22.25 20.28
C ASP A 363 -15.32 23.65 20.54
N PRO A 364 -15.67 24.33 21.65
CA PRO A 364 -15.15 25.65 21.98
C PRO A 364 -13.64 25.70 22.25
N LEU A 365 -12.92 24.57 22.19
CA LEU A 365 -11.50 24.47 22.55
C LEU A 365 -10.54 24.33 21.36
N ASP A 366 -11.03 24.22 20.12
CA ASP A 366 -10.18 24.02 18.93
C ASP A 366 -9.43 25.29 18.44
N HIS A 367 -9.58 26.43 19.14
CA HIS A 367 -8.97 27.70 18.75
C HIS A 367 -7.95 28.26 19.75
N THR A 368 -7.68 27.55 20.84
CA THR A 368 -6.65 27.96 21.80
C THR A 368 -5.41 27.09 21.61
N GLN A 369 -4.49 27.54 20.74
CA GLN A 369 -3.10 27.07 20.81
C GLN A 369 -2.46 27.71 22.05
N GLY A 370 -2.30 26.90 23.10
CA GLY A 370 -1.90 27.33 24.44
C GLY A 370 -0.42 27.69 24.62
N THR A 371 0.17 28.53 23.75
CA THR A 371 1.55 29.00 23.94
C THR A 371 1.86 30.45 23.52
N GLU A 372 0.90 31.24 23.03
CA GLU A 372 1.22 32.57 22.48
C GLU A 372 1.22 33.74 23.50
N GLU A 373 0.88 33.51 24.77
CA GLU A 373 0.74 34.60 25.75
C GLU A 373 1.96 34.83 26.67
N TRP A 374 3.08 34.13 26.44
CA TRP A 374 4.26 34.19 27.32
C TRP A 374 5.43 35.06 26.83
N SER A 375 5.28 35.79 25.72
CA SER A 375 6.42 36.52 25.12
C SER A 375 6.08 37.89 24.53
N GLY A 376 5.23 38.66 25.21
CA GLY A 376 4.95 40.04 24.80
C GLY A 376 4.71 41.00 25.96
N GLU A 377 5.76 41.56 26.55
CA GLU A 377 5.69 42.89 27.19
C GLU A 377 6.85 43.78 26.72
N ASP A 378 6.54 44.52 25.65
CA ASP A 378 6.57 45.98 25.56
C ASP A 378 7.87 46.75 25.86
N ARG A 379 8.57 47.06 24.76
CA ARG A 379 9.42 48.24 24.64
C ARG A 379 8.59 49.48 24.28
N GLY A 380 8.32 50.31 25.29
CA GLY A 380 8.64 51.74 25.23
C GLY A 380 7.54 52.76 24.90
N GLY A 381 7.25 53.60 25.90
CA GLY A 381 7.38 55.06 25.74
C GLY A 381 6.21 55.95 26.17
N LYS A 382 6.32 56.63 27.32
CA LYS A 382 6.74 58.06 27.44
C LYS A 382 6.29 58.74 28.74
N SER A 383 7.21 59.58 29.22
CA SER A 383 7.05 60.85 29.95
C SER A 383 7.28 60.87 31.46
N ARG A 384 8.09 61.87 31.84
CA ARG A 384 8.60 62.24 33.16
C ARG A 384 7.56 63.06 33.92
N GLN A 385 7.42 62.83 35.23
CA GLN A 385 7.56 63.88 36.26
C GLN A 385 7.57 63.29 37.68
N ALA A 386 8.12 64.08 38.59
CA ALA A 386 8.70 63.68 39.86
C ALA A 386 7.72 63.61 41.05
N GLU A 387 8.23 63.04 42.14
CA GLU A 387 7.93 63.36 43.55
C GLU A 387 6.61 62.88 44.20
N LYS A 388 6.69 61.89 45.11
CA LYS A 388 6.74 62.08 46.59
C LYS A 388 6.49 60.78 47.37
N LYS A 389 7.27 60.59 48.45
CA LYS A 389 7.13 59.59 49.52
C LYS A 389 5.73 59.57 50.16
N ARG A 390 5.21 58.37 50.51
CA ARG A 390 4.60 58.06 51.84
C ARG A 390 4.71 56.55 52.17
N LYS A 391 4.94 56.27 53.46
CA LYS A 391 4.98 54.96 54.14
C LYS A 391 3.56 54.42 54.43
N ALA A 392 3.40 53.10 54.42
CA ALA A 392 2.66 52.22 55.37
C ALA A 392 2.48 50.82 54.72
N THR A 393 3.24 49.78 55.10
CA THR A 393 2.87 48.67 56.04
C THR A 393 1.45 48.11 55.88
N ASP A 394 1.35 46.89 55.31
CA ASP A 394 0.33 45.86 55.62
C ASP A 394 0.82 44.47 55.11
N PRO A 395 0.37 43.32 55.65
CA PRO A 395 1.24 42.43 56.41
C PRO A 395 1.06 40.97 55.97
N LEU A 396 1.74 40.53 54.91
CA LEU A 396 1.73 39.11 54.52
C LEU A 396 3.11 38.56 54.14
N ASP A 397 4.18 39.30 54.44
CA ASP A 397 5.59 38.88 54.22
C ASP A 397 6.10 37.85 55.25
N THR A 398 5.22 37.06 55.87
CA THR A 398 5.64 36.08 56.88
C THR A 398 4.92 34.75 56.74
N VAL A 399 5.00 34.08 55.58
CA VAL A 399 5.02 32.61 55.54
C VAL A 399 5.84 32.13 54.32
N SER A 400 7.12 31.82 54.56
CA SER A 400 7.94 30.98 53.67
C SER A 400 7.69 29.53 54.07
N GLY A 401 6.81 28.84 53.35
CA GLY A 401 6.49 27.43 53.57
C GLY A 401 7.40 26.50 52.76
N THR A 402 8.64 26.35 53.19
CA THR A 402 9.52 25.26 52.76
C THR A 402 10.20 24.68 53.98
N GLU A 403 9.50 23.82 54.71
CA GLU A 403 10.11 22.81 55.58
C GLU A 403 9.24 21.54 55.53
N ASP A 404 9.94 20.42 55.32
CA ASP A 404 9.58 19.01 55.50
C ASP A 404 8.36 18.47 54.74
N TRP A 405 8.58 17.70 53.67
CA TRP A 405 8.10 16.31 53.43
C TRP A 405 8.84 15.70 52.23
#